data_AF-A0A097CSK3-F1
#
_entry.id   AF-A0A097CSK3-F1
#
_cell.length_a   1.000
_cell.length_b   1.000
_cell.length_c   1.000
_cell.angle_alpha   90.00
_cell.angle_beta   90.00
_cell.angle_gamma   90.00
#
_symmetry.space_group_name_H-M   'P 1'
#
loop_
_entity.id
_entity.type
_entity.pdbx_description
1 polymer ?
#
loop_
_entity_poly.entity_id
_entity_poly.type
_entity_poly.pdbx_seq_one_letter_code
_entity_poly.pdbx_strand_id
1 'polypeptide(L)'
;MAHARQREQFGRPIGSFQAVAHQLTEAYVDTESARSLAYRAAWLVQHETEACAQAVDEAVLVARSAAVRTCETAIQITGGMGVTWEYPLHRWLRRALWLEAYPGFGDDPHDRVAERLLRRADPDEITPTAPDGR
;
A
#
# COMPACT_ATOMS: atom_id res chain seq x y z
N MET A 1 9.09 10.84 9.57
CA MET A 1 10.34 10.43 10.25
C MET A 1 11.01 11.54 11.05
N ALA A 2 11.31 12.73 10.49
CA ALA A 2 12.02 13.80 11.22
C ALA A 2 11.33 14.20 12.54
N HIS A 3 10.00 14.38 12.52
CA HIS A 3 9.21 14.70 13.71
C HIS A 3 9.41 13.69 14.84
N ALA A 4 9.35 12.39 14.54
CA ALA A 4 9.48 11.34 15.54
C ALA A 4 10.86 11.26 16.19
N ARG A 5 11.90 11.73 15.50
CA ARG A 5 13.28 11.79 16.02
C ARG A 5 13.54 13.04 16.87
N GLN A 6 12.83 14.14 16.60
CA GLN A 6 13.06 15.44 17.24
C GLN A 6 12.12 15.71 18.40
N ARG A 7 10.88 15.20 18.35
CA ARG A 7 9.89 15.40 19.40
C ARG A 7 10.22 14.52 20.59
N GLU A 8 10.44 15.12 21.76
CA GLU A 8 10.65 14.40 23.01
C GLU A 8 9.38 14.41 23.87
N GLN A 9 9.06 13.25 24.44
CA GLN A 9 8.03 13.09 25.47
C GLN A 9 8.50 12.04 26.48
N PHE A 10 8.18 12.23 27.75
CA PHE A 10 8.63 11.36 28.84
C PHE A 10 10.16 11.16 28.85
N GLY A 11 10.90 12.24 28.55
CA GLY A 11 12.37 12.27 28.62
C GLY A 11 13.11 11.56 27.48
N ARG A 12 12.44 11.19 26.38
CA ARG A 12 13.08 10.60 25.19
C ARG A 12 12.33 10.91 23.89
N PRO A 13 12.98 10.76 22.72
CA PRO A 13 12.32 10.93 21.43
C PRO A 13 11.12 9.99 21.25
N ILE A 14 10.02 10.48 20.67
CA ILE A 14 8.79 9.68 20.52
C ILE A 14 8.99 8.46 19.61
N GLY A 15 9.94 8.50 18.68
CA GLY A 15 10.29 7.37 17.82
C GLY A 15 10.89 6.18 18.57
N SER A 16 11.28 6.33 19.84
CA SER A 16 11.78 5.23 20.67
C SER A 16 10.67 4.37 21.29
N PHE A 17 9.42 4.86 21.33
CA PHE A 17 8.30 4.07 21.81
C PHE A 17 7.87 3.06 20.72
N GLN A 18 7.74 1.80 21.10
CA GLN A 18 7.38 0.70 20.17
C GLN A 18 6.10 0.98 19.39
N ALA A 19 5.09 1.58 20.01
CA ALA A 19 3.84 1.96 19.33
C ALA A 19 4.07 2.90 18.14
N VAL A 20 5.00 3.87 18.26
CA VAL A 20 5.35 4.79 17.18
C VAL A 20 6.29 4.11 16.18
N ALA A 21 7.29 3.37 16.68
CA ALA A 21 8.26 2.69 15.85
C ALA A 21 7.59 1.65 14.92
N HIS A 22 6.69 0.83 15.45
CA HIS A 22 5.97 -0.17 14.65
C HIS A 22 5.06 0.49 13.61
N GLN A 23 4.28 1.51 13.96
CA GLN A 23 3.48 2.23 12.98
C GLN A 23 4.33 2.82 11.83
N LEU A 24 5.49 3.39 12.15
CA LEU A 24 6.42 3.89 11.14
C LEU A 24 7.02 2.78 10.28
N THR A 25 7.31 1.62 10.86
CA THR A 25 7.80 0.45 10.14
C THR A 25 6.74 -0.11 9.20
N GLU A 26 5.49 -0.26 9.64
CA GLU A 26 4.39 -0.71 8.79
C GLU A 26 4.16 0.24 7.60
N ALA A 27 4.11 1.55 7.86
CA ALA A 27 3.99 2.55 6.79
C ALA A 27 5.18 2.53 5.80
N TYR A 28 6.38 2.22 6.30
CA TYR A 28 7.55 2.02 5.45
C TYR A 28 7.41 0.77 4.59
N VAL A 29 7.04 -0.37 5.17
CA VAL A 29 6.83 -1.64 4.45
C VAL A 29 5.75 -1.51 3.39
N ASP A 30 4.64 -0.84 3.69
CA ASP A 30 3.57 -0.54 2.74
C ASP A 30 4.08 0.28 1.55
N THR A 31 4.88 1.31 1.82
CA THR A 31 5.44 2.18 0.79
C THR A 31 6.44 1.43 -0.10
N GLU A 32 7.31 0.60 0.48
CA GLU A 32 8.25 -0.22 -0.29
C GLU A 32 7.52 -1.27 -1.13
N SER A 33 6.49 -1.92 -0.56
CA SER A 33 5.69 -2.93 -1.27
C SER A 33 4.98 -2.32 -2.48
N ALA A 34 4.36 -1.14 -2.31
CA ALA A 34 3.76 -0.39 -3.41
C ALA A 34 4.77 -0.03 -4.50
N ARG A 35 5.97 0.41 -4.10
CA ARG A 35 7.05 0.75 -5.05
C ARG A 35 7.53 -0.47 -5.83
N SER A 36 7.75 -1.60 -5.15
CA SER A 36 8.17 -2.85 -5.80
C SER A 36 7.15 -3.33 -6.83
N LEU A 37 5.85 -3.28 -6.49
CA LEU A 37 4.80 -3.64 -7.44
C LEU A 37 4.71 -2.67 -8.61
N ALA A 38 4.87 -1.36 -8.37
CA ALA A 38 4.90 -0.36 -9.45
C ALA A 38 6.07 -0.60 -10.42
N TYR A 39 7.26 -0.92 -9.92
CA TYR A 39 8.40 -1.27 -10.78
C TYR A 39 8.20 -2.57 -11.53
N ARG A 40 7.63 -3.60 -10.89
CA ARG A 40 7.27 -4.84 -11.58
C ARG A 40 6.27 -4.58 -12.70
N ALA A 41 5.22 -3.80 -12.45
CA ALA A 41 4.23 -3.43 -13.46
C ALA A 41 4.88 -2.67 -14.62
N ALA A 42 5.73 -1.66 -14.33
CA ALA A 42 6.45 -0.91 -15.36
C ALA A 42 7.34 -1.81 -16.22
N TRP A 43 8.07 -2.74 -15.61
CA TRP A 43 8.90 -3.70 -16.34
C TRP A 43 8.07 -4.62 -17.24
N LEU A 44 6.96 -5.15 -16.75
CA LEU A 44 6.06 -6.03 -17.50
C LEU A 44 5.37 -5.32 -18.67
N VAL A 45 5.02 -4.04 -18.49
CA VAL A 45 4.46 -3.18 -19.56
C VAL A 45 5.52 -2.92 -20.62
N GLN A 46 6.75 -2.59 -20.22
CA GLN A 46 7.85 -2.34 -21.17
C GLN A 46 8.18 -3.55 -22.04
N HIS A 47 8.00 -4.77 -21.52
CA HIS A 47 8.28 -6.02 -22.23
C HIS A 47 7.02 -6.67 -22.84
N GLU A 48 5.88 -5.96 -22.85
CA GLU A 48 4.62 -6.41 -23.47
C GLU A 48 4.17 -7.81 -23.03
N THR A 49 4.44 -8.16 -21.77
CA THR A 49 4.07 -9.46 -21.23
C THR A 49 2.55 -9.59 -21.04
N GLU A 50 2.01 -10.80 -21.16
CA GLU A 50 0.57 -11.07 -20.96
C GLU A 50 0.09 -10.68 -19.55
N ALA A 51 0.99 -10.71 -18.56
CA ALA A 51 0.70 -10.36 -17.17
C ALA A 51 0.70 -8.84 -16.89
N CYS A 52 0.99 -7.98 -17.89
CA CYS A 52 1.18 -6.55 -17.66
C CYS A 52 -0.08 -5.86 -17.11
N ALA A 53 -1.26 -6.18 -17.65
CA ALA A 53 -2.53 -5.57 -17.22
C ALA A 53 -2.86 -5.93 -15.76
N GLN A 54 -2.67 -7.19 -15.38
CA GLN A 54 -2.86 -7.63 -13.99
C GLN A 54 -1.88 -6.95 -13.05
N ALA A 55 -0.60 -6.86 -13.43
CA ALA A 55 0.42 -6.24 -12.61
C ALA A 55 0.15 -4.74 -12.36
N VAL A 56 -0.38 -4.04 -13.37
CA VAL A 56 -0.79 -2.63 -13.23
C VAL A 56 -1.94 -2.50 -12.23
N ASP A 57 -2.98 -3.34 -12.34
CA ASP A 57 -4.12 -3.30 -11.42
C ASP A 57 -3.68 -3.56 -9.97
N GLU A 58 -2.87 -4.59 -9.74
CA GLU A 58 -2.32 -4.91 -8.41
C GLU A 58 -1.48 -3.77 -7.84
N ALA A 59 -0.62 -3.16 -8.67
CA ALA A 59 0.20 -2.03 -8.26
C ALA A 59 -0.65 -0.81 -7.89
N VAL A 60 -1.71 -0.52 -8.65
CA VAL A 60 -2.63 0.58 -8.37
C VAL A 60 -3.36 0.38 -7.05
N LEU A 61 -3.89 -0.82 -6.81
CA LEU A 61 -4.62 -1.15 -5.57
C LEU A 61 -3.72 -0.99 -4.34
N VAL A 62 -2.52 -1.58 -4.38
CA VAL A 62 -1.58 -1.51 -3.24
C VAL A 62 -1.07 -0.08 -3.03
N ALA A 63 -0.75 0.66 -4.10
CA ALA A 63 -0.26 2.02 -3.98
C ALA A 63 -1.30 2.98 -3.38
N ARG A 64 -2.58 2.83 -3.74
CA ARG A 64 -3.68 3.64 -3.18
C ARG A 64 -3.84 3.42 -1.69
N SER A 65 -3.97 2.15 -1.28
CA SER A 65 -4.11 1.81 0.14
C SER A 65 -2.88 2.21 0.95
N ALA A 66 -1.67 1.97 0.43
CA ALA A 66 -0.42 2.37 1.10
C ALA A 66 -0.33 3.89 1.28
N ALA A 67 -0.75 4.68 0.28
CA ALA A 67 -0.71 6.14 0.36
C ALA A 67 -1.62 6.68 1.48
N VAL A 68 -2.84 6.14 1.62
CA VAL A 68 -3.77 6.53 2.67
C VAL A 68 -3.21 6.16 4.05
N ARG A 69 -2.87 4.89 4.26
CA ARG A 69 -2.32 4.40 5.54
C ARG A 69 -1.06 5.16 5.99
N THR A 70 -0.17 5.47 5.04
CA THR A 70 1.04 6.24 5.32
C THR A 70 0.72 7.69 5.72
N CYS A 71 -0.23 8.33 5.04
CA CYS A 71 -0.65 9.70 5.37
C CYS A 71 -1.33 9.77 6.74
N GLU A 72 -2.21 8.83 7.06
CA GLU A 72 -2.89 8.74 8.36
C GLU A 72 -1.88 8.51 9.49
N THR A 73 -0.94 7.58 9.29
CA THR A 73 0.15 7.33 10.24
C THR A 73 0.98 8.59 10.48
N ALA A 74 1.32 9.33 9.42
CA ALA A 74 2.07 10.58 9.54
C ALA A 74 1.31 11.65 10.34
N ILE A 75 0.00 11.79 10.12
CA ILE A 75 -0.87 12.70 10.88
C ILE A 75 -0.94 12.27 12.34
N GLN A 76 -1.16 10.99 12.62
CA GLN A 76 -1.25 10.47 13.98
C GLN A 76 0.03 10.74 14.78
N ILE A 77 1.20 10.55 14.17
CA ILE A 77 2.51 10.76 14.82
C ILE A 77 2.81 12.24 15.04
N THR A 78 2.34 13.12 14.16
CA THR A 78 2.49 14.59 14.31
C THR A 78 1.41 15.20 15.21
N GLY A 79 0.38 14.44 15.55
CA GLY A 79 -0.75 14.89 16.36
C GLY A 79 -1.48 16.07 15.72
N GLY A 80 -1.92 17.03 16.55
CA GLY A 80 -2.64 18.21 16.09
C GLY A 80 -1.90 19.02 15.02
N MET A 81 -0.56 19.02 15.00
CA MET A 81 0.21 19.73 13.97
C MET A 81 0.00 19.12 12.57
N GLY A 82 -0.30 17.83 12.47
CA GLY A 82 -0.51 17.16 11.17
C GLY A 82 -1.69 17.69 10.37
N VAL A 83 -2.64 18.36 11.03
CA VAL A 83 -3.83 18.96 10.40
C VAL A 83 -3.73 20.48 10.23
N THR A 84 -2.60 21.07 10.62
CA THR A 84 -2.33 22.52 10.50
C THR A 84 -1.59 22.85 9.19
N TRP A 85 -1.32 24.13 8.94
CA TRP A 85 -0.67 24.60 7.70
C TRP A 85 0.86 24.41 7.71
N GLU A 86 1.40 24.09 8.88
CA GLU A 86 2.80 23.84 9.17
C GLU A 86 3.31 22.57 8.46
N TYR A 87 2.41 21.64 8.18
CA TYR A 87 2.70 20.45 7.40
C TYR A 87 1.69 20.25 6.27
N PRO A 88 2.12 19.81 5.08
CA PRO A 88 1.21 19.51 3.96
C PRO A 88 0.44 18.19 4.14
N LEU A 89 0.56 17.51 5.28
CA LEU A 89 0.04 16.15 5.51
C LEU A 89 -1.47 16.05 5.25
N HIS A 90 -2.26 17.01 5.73
CA HIS A 90 -3.71 17.07 5.47
C HIS A 90 -4.05 17.16 3.97
N ARG A 91 -3.21 17.81 3.16
CA ARG A 91 -3.39 17.88 1.69
C ARG A 91 -3.06 16.56 1.04
N TRP A 92 -1.99 15.90 1.51
CA TRP A 92 -1.60 14.58 1.01
C TRP A 92 -2.64 13.53 1.33
N LEU A 93 -3.18 13.51 2.56
CA LEU A 93 -4.27 12.60 2.93
C LEU A 93 -5.50 12.79 2.03
N ARG A 94 -5.95 14.05 1.84
CA ARG A 94 -7.07 14.33 0.92
C ARG A 94 -6.83 13.84 -0.50
N ARG A 95 -5.59 13.99 -1.00
CA ARG A 95 -5.22 13.50 -2.33
C ARG A 95 -5.20 11.97 -2.37
N ALA A 96 -4.67 11.32 -1.34
CA ALA A 96 -4.64 9.86 -1.23
C ALA A 96 -6.05 9.28 -1.20
N LEU A 97 -6.95 9.84 -0.38
CA LEU A 97 -8.36 9.43 -0.32
C LEU A 97 -9.06 9.63 -1.66
N TRP A 98 -8.80 10.74 -2.35
CA TRP A 98 -9.35 10.96 -3.69
C TRP A 98 -8.85 9.92 -4.69
N LEU A 99 -7.55 9.57 -4.66
CA LEU A 99 -6.97 8.56 -5.53
C LEU A 99 -7.49 7.16 -5.22
N GLU A 100 -7.72 6.84 -3.94
CA GLU A 100 -8.29 5.57 -3.51
C GLU A 100 -9.73 5.40 -4.01
N ALA A 101 -10.55 6.45 -3.88
CA ALA A 101 -11.94 6.45 -4.35
C ALA A 101 -12.10 6.60 -5.86
N TYR A 102 -11.03 6.94 -6.60
CA TYR A 102 -11.10 7.16 -8.04
C TYR A 102 -11.03 5.81 -8.78
N PRO A 103 -12.09 5.33 -9.45
CA PRO A 103 -12.07 4.02 -10.12
C PRO A 103 -11.08 3.94 -11.29
N GLY A 104 -10.59 5.08 -11.77
CA GLY A 104 -9.80 5.17 -12.99
C GLY A 104 -10.70 5.38 -14.20
N PHE A 105 -10.19 5.00 -15.37
CA PHE A 105 -10.97 4.93 -16.60
C PHE A 105 -11.20 3.45 -16.93
N GLY A 106 -12.46 3.07 -17.15
CA GLY A 106 -12.87 1.67 -17.31
C GLY A 106 -13.40 1.07 -16.01
N ASP A 107 -13.41 -0.26 -15.93
CA ASP A 107 -13.92 -0.99 -14.77
C ASP A 107 -13.10 -0.72 -13.50
N ASP A 108 -13.61 -1.09 -12.33
CA ASP A 108 -12.85 -0.97 -11.10
C ASP A 108 -11.68 -1.99 -11.08
N PRO A 109 -10.45 -1.59 -10.69
CA PRO A 109 -9.33 -2.52 -10.57
C PRO A 109 -9.59 -3.67 -9.58
N HIS A 110 -10.41 -3.49 -8.54
CA HIS A 110 -10.83 -4.58 -7.65
C HIS A 110 -11.60 -5.65 -8.42
N ASP A 111 -12.57 -5.25 -9.24
CA ASP A 111 -13.40 -6.16 -10.03
C ASP A 111 -12.54 -6.94 -11.03
N ARG A 112 -11.64 -6.26 -11.74
CA ARG A 112 -10.73 -6.91 -12.71
C ARG A 112 -9.78 -7.92 -12.03
N VAL A 113 -9.23 -7.58 -10.88
CA VAL A 113 -8.34 -8.50 -10.15
C VAL A 113 -9.14 -9.69 -9.62
N ALA A 114 -10.32 -9.45 -9.04
CA ALA A 114 -11.20 -10.51 -8.56
C ALA A 114 -11.60 -11.47 -9.70
N GLU A 115 -12.00 -10.95 -10.86
CA GLU A 115 -12.36 -11.76 -12.03
C GLU A 115 -11.19 -12.64 -12.51
N ARG A 116 -9.95 -12.12 -12.50
CA ARG A 116 -8.76 -12.93 -12.85
C ARG A 116 -8.45 -14.00 -11.81
N LEU A 117 -8.54 -13.67 -10.53
CA LEU A 117 -8.29 -14.62 -9.44
C LEU A 117 -9.32 -15.75 -9.44
N LEU A 118 -10.59 -15.43 -9.66
CA LEU A 118 -11.67 -16.42 -9.75
C LEU A 118 -11.56 -17.28 -11.00
N ARG A 119 -11.16 -16.72 -12.15
CA ARG A 119 -10.87 -17.52 -13.36
C ARG A 119 -9.70 -18.47 -13.19
N ARG A 120 -8.67 -18.08 -12.44
CA ARG A 120 -7.54 -18.97 -12.11
C ARG A 120 -7.92 -20.06 -11.11
N ALA A 121 -8.97 -19.87 -10.32
CA ALA A 121 -9.45 -20.83 -9.34
C ALA A 121 -10.44 -21.86 -9.91
N ASP A 122 -10.55 -21.99 -11.24
CA ASP A 122 -11.43 -22.97 -11.89
C ASP A 122 -11.08 -24.39 -11.38
N PRO A 123 -12.05 -25.21 -10.92
CA PRO A 123 -11.80 -26.37 -10.05
C PRO A 123 -10.98 -27.52 -10.64
N ASP A 124 -10.78 -27.56 -11.96
CA ASP A 124 -10.07 -28.65 -12.63
C ASP A 124 -8.53 -28.58 -12.48
N GLU A 125 -7.99 -27.47 -11.96
CA GLU A 125 -6.54 -27.30 -11.75
C GLU A 125 -6.07 -27.60 -10.31
N ILE A 126 -6.97 -27.75 -9.35
CA ILE A 126 -6.64 -28.18 -7.98
C ILE A 126 -6.66 -29.71 -7.94
N THR A 127 -5.70 -30.36 -8.62
CA THR A 127 -5.40 -31.76 -8.31
C THR A 127 -4.78 -31.78 -6.91
N PRO A 128 -5.38 -32.46 -5.92
CA PRO A 128 -4.68 -32.72 -4.67
C PRO A 128 -3.53 -33.67 -5.01
N THR A 129 -2.30 -33.21 -4.90
CA THR A 129 -1.17 -34.12 -4.75
C THR A 129 -1.41 -34.87 -3.45
N ALA A 130 -2.00 -36.06 -3.56
CA ALA A 130 -2.08 -37.01 -2.47
C ALA A 130 -0.65 -37.21 -1.92
N PRO A 131 -0.45 -37.26 -0.60
CA PRO A 131 0.82 -37.71 -0.07
C PRO A 131 0.98 -39.18 -0.47
N ASP A 132 1.96 -39.47 -1.33
CA ASP A 132 2.35 -40.84 -1.65
C ASP A 132 2.76 -41.52 -0.33
N GLY A 133 1.95 -42.47 0.08
CA GLY A 133 2.21 -43.28 1.25
C GLY A 133 3.25 -44.33 0.89
N ARG A 134 4.43 -44.23 1.52
CA ARG A 134 5.31 -45.35 1.89
C ARG A 134 6.30 -44.90 2.96
#